data_AF-A0A9D3W861-F1
#
_entry.id   AF-A0A9D3W861-F1
#
_cell.length_a   1.000
_cell.length_b   1.000
_cell.length_c   1.000
_cell.angle_alpha   90.00
_cell.angle_beta   90.00
_cell.angle_gamma   90.00
#
_symmetry.space_group_name_H-M   'P 1'
#
loop_
_entity.id
_entity.type
_entity.pdbx_description
1 polymer ?
#
loop_
_entity_poly.entity_id
_entity_poly.type
_entity_poly.pdbx_seq_one_letter_code
_entity_poly.pdbx_strand_id
1 'polypeptide(L)'
;MQVPPALYDEHGKSINKGNIYVSELSPQSVSQAYYKQFQEDFSLLLKSLSEELVTGGRTVLILLGRIGQDHADRGNSFFSEILSRSLALSVSQAAIEKEKVDPYKVHFYVASRNKLEDEVRREGSFEVDKLEMLR
;
A
#
# COMPACT_ATOMS: atom_id res chain seq x y z
N MET A 1 0.85 0.28 8.18
CA MET A 1 1.91 -0.05 7.20
C MET A 1 2.83 1.16 7.09
N GLN A 2 4.12 0.96 6.91
CA GLN A 2 5.10 2.04 6.76
C GLN A 2 5.15 2.52 5.31
N VAL A 3 5.70 3.72 5.08
CA VAL A 3 6.08 4.13 3.73
C VAL A 3 7.31 3.30 3.32
N PRO A 4 7.32 2.64 2.15
CA PRO A 4 8.45 1.82 1.77
C PRO A 4 9.74 2.65 1.67
N PRO A 5 10.81 2.29 2.40
CA PRO A 5 12.10 3.00 2.33
C PRO A 5 12.68 3.00 0.91
N ALA A 6 12.41 1.94 0.15
CA ALA A 6 12.83 1.79 -1.25
C ALA A 6 12.17 2.79 -2.22
N LEU A 7 11.27 3.67 -1.76
CA LEU A 7 10.78 4.78 -2.55
C LEU A 7 11.76 5.94 -2.64
N TYR A 8 12.80 5.97 -1.80
CA TYR A 8 13.75 7.08 -1.74
C TYR A 8 15.11 6.64 -2.26
N ASP A 9 15.75 7.51 -3.05
CA ASP A 9 17.13 7.33 -3.47
C ASP A 9 18.12 7.64 -2.34
N GLU A 10 19.42 7.51 -2.65
CA GLU A 10 20.51 7.77 -1.69
C GLU A 10 20.56 9.22 -1.17
N HIS A 11 19.86 10.15 -1.83
CA HIS A 11 19.73 11.54 -1.41
C HIS A 11 18.40 11.82 -0.70
N GLY A 12 17.62 10.79 -0.39
CA GLY A 12 16.32 10.91 0.27
C GLY A 12 15.22 11.44 -0.66
N LYS A 13 15.44 11.45 -1.97
CA LYS A 13 14.46 11.94 -2.94
C LYS A 13 13.59 10.81 -3.45
N SER A 14 12.28 11.06 -3.51
CA SER A 14 11.32 10.09 -4.00
C SER A 14 11.55 9.74 -5.47
N ILE A 15 11.59 8.44 -5.78
CA ILE A 15 11.57 7.91 -7.15
C ILE A 15 10.19 8.11 -7.81
N ASN A 16 9.14 8.25 -6.99
CA ASN A 16 7.77 8.52 -7.45
C ASN A 16 7.49 10.03 -7.44
N LYS A 17 8.00 10.75 -8.44
CA LYS A 17 7.90 12.21 -8.52
C LYS A 17 6.47 12.64 -8.86
N GLY A 18 5.99 13.70 -8.21
CA GLY A 18 4.67 14.29 -8.48
C GLY A 18 3.47 13.42 -8.10
N ASN A 19 3.70 12.24 -7.51
CA ASN A 19 2.66 11.32 -7.06
C ASN A 19 2.89 10.95 -5.60
N ILE A 20 1.79 10.81 -4.85
CA ILE A 20 1.84 10.42 -3.44
C ILE A 20 1.65 8.91 -3.22
N TYR A 21 1.28 8.18 -4.28
CA TYR A 21 1.01 6.74 -4.27
C TYR A 21 1.23 6.15 -5.67
N VAL A 22 0.99 4.85 -5.83
CA VAL A 22 1.08 4.17 -7.14
C VAL A 22 0.04 4.75 -8.11
N SER A 23 0.50 5.14 -9.29
CA SER A 23 -0.31 5.65 -10.40
C SER A 23 0.14 5.04 -11.73
N GLU A 24 -0.62 5.24 -12.81
CA GLU A 24 -0.25 4.80 -14.16
C GLU A 24 1.10 5.38 -14.64
N LEU A 25 1.47 6.56 -14.14
CA LEU A 25 2.73 7.22 -14.48
C LEU A 25 3.90 6.82 -13.57
N SER A 26 3.63 6.02 -12.54
CA SER A 26 4.67 5.58 -11.60
C SER A 26 5.58 4.53 -12.25
N PRO A 27 6.90 4.59 -12.03
CA PRO A 27 7.79 3.49 -12.37
C PRO A 27 7.35 2.19 -11.70
N GLN A 28 7.54 1.06 -12.37
CA GLN A 28 7.15 -0.26 -11.84
C GLN A 28 7.76 -0.54 -10.45
N SER A 29 8.98 -0.06 -10.19
CA SER A 29 9.67 -0.17 -8.91
C SER A 29 8.89 0.41 -7.73
N VAL A 30 8.06 1.45 -7.96
CA VAL A 30 7.17 2.02 -6.94
C VAL A 30 6.15 0.99 -6.48
N SER A 31 5.46 0.34 -7.41
CA SER A 31 4.46 -0.68 -7.09
C SER A 31 5.07 -1.90 -6.38
N GLN A 32 6.31 -2.25 -6.73
CA GLN A 32 7.06 -3.35 -6.13
C GLN A 32 7.52 -3.01 -4.71
N ALA A 33 8.03 -1.79 -4.49
CA ALA A 33 8.42 -1.31 -3.16
C ALA A 33 7.22 -1.32 -2.20
N TYR A 34 6.08 -0.81 -2.65
CA TYR A 34 4.83 -0.86 -1.91
C TYR A 34 4.36 -2.28 -1.60
N TYR A 35 4.46 -3.19 -2.57
CA TYR A 35 4.11 -4.58 -2.33
C TYR A 35 5.02 -5.24 -1.31
N LYS A 36 6.34 -5.04 -1.42
CA LYS A 36 7.31 -5.59 -0.47
C LYS A 36 7.06 -5.09 0.96
N GLN A 37 6.76 -3.80 1.12
CA GLN A 37 6.44 -3.26 2.45
C GLN A 37 5.14 -3.84 3.02
N PHE A 38 4.11 -4.02 2.17
CA PHE A 38 2.89 -4.70 2.57
C PHE A 38 3.18 -6.12 3.06
N GLN A 39 4.03 -6.85 2.34
CA GLN A 39 4.40 -8.21 2.68
C GLN A 39 5.10 -8.28 4.05
N GLU A 40 6.06 -7.39 4.31
CA GLU A 40 6.76 -7.31 5.60
C GLU A 40 5.80 -6.96 6.75
N ASP A 41 5.00 -5.90 6.58
CA ASP A 41 4.13 -5.39 7.64
C ASP A 41 2.94 -6.33 7.91
N PHE A 42 2.38 -6.95 6.87
CA PHE A 42 1.25 -7.87 7.03
C PHE A 42 1.73 -9.21 7.62
N SER A 43 2.89 -9.72 7.19
CA SER A 43 3.53 -10.86 7.86
C SER A 43 3.74 -10.59 9.35
N LEU A 44 4.23 -9.41 9.71
CA LEU A 44 4.43 -9.04 11.11
C LEU A 44 3.09 -9.01 11.88
N LEU A 45 2.05 -8.41 11.30
CA LEU A 45 0.71 -8.41 11.89
C LEU A 45 0.21 -9.84 12.15
N LEU A 46 0.33 -10.74 11.17
CA LEU A 46 -0.08 -12.13 11.33
C LEU A 46 0.72 -12.83 12.44
N LYS A 47 2.04 -12.68 12.48
CA LYS A 47 2.87 -13.26 13.56
C LYS A 47 2.43 -12.77 14.93
N SER A 48 2.25 -11.46 15.12
CA SER A 48 1.79 -10.90 16.39
C SER A 48 0.41 -11.44 16.78
N LEU A 49 -0.53 -11.53 15.84
CA LEU A 49 -1.84 -12.13 16.10
C LEU A 49 -1.72 -13.61 16.50
N SER A 50 -0.80 -14.36 15.90
CA SER A 50 -0.62 -15.79 16.21
C SER A 50 -0.08 -16.03 17.62
N GLU A 51 0.76 -15.12 18.14
CA GLU A 51 1.30 -15.20 19.50
C GLU A 51 0.24 -14.88 20.56
N GLU A 52 -0.72 -14.02 20.24
CA GLU A 52 -1.81 -13.62 21.13
C GLU A 52 -3.00 -14.60 21.10
N LEU A 53 -3.19 -15.34 19.99
CA LEU A 53 -4.32 -16.24 19.83
C LEU A 53 -4.11 -17.60 20.51
N VAL A 54 -5.19 -18.12 21.10
CA VAL A 54 -5.24 -19.51 21.57
C VAL A 54 -5.26 -20.49 20.40
N THR A 55 -4.74 -21.70 20.60
CA THR A 55 -4.79 -22.77 19.58
C THR A 55 -6.23 -23.05 19.14
N GLY A 56 -6.45 -23.01 17.82
CA GLY A 56 -7.79 -23.16 17.22
C GLY A 56 -8.67 -21.91 17.25
N GLY A 57 -8.15 -20.79 17.79
CA GLY A 57 -8.78 -19.48 17.70
C GLY A 57 -8.90 -18.99 16.25
N ARG A 58 -9.83 -18.06 16.01
CA ARG A 58 -10.08 -17.46 14.69
C ARG A 58 -9.96 -15.95 14.78
N THR A 59 -9.44 -15.35 13.72
CA THR A 59 -9.37 -13.89 13.55
C THR A 59 -10.15 -13.47 12.31
N VAL A 60 -10.81 -12.31 12.39
CA VAL A 60 -11.46 -11.66 11.25
C VAL A 60 -10.74 -10.34 10.99
N LEU A 61 -10.25 -10.16 9.76
CA LEU A 61 -9.59 -8.93 9.31
C LEU A 61 -10.44 -8.26 8.24
N ILE A 62 -10.68 -6.95 8.40
CA ILE A 62 -11.36 -6.12 7.40
C ILE A 62 -10.34 -5.08 6.91
N LEU A 63 -10.00 -5.15 5.62
CA LEU A 63 -8.92 -4.37 5.01
C LEU A 63 -9.41 -3.70 3.72
N LEU A 64 -8.79 -2.57 3.35
CA LEU A 64 -8.95 -2.03 2.01
C LEU A 64 -8.23 -2.95 1.01
N GLY A 65 -9.00 -3.53 0.10
CA GLY A 65 -8.49 -4.42 -0.95
C GLY A 65 -8.99 -4.01 -2.33
N ARG A 66 -8.48 -4.71 -3.35
CA ARG A 66 -8.90 -4.52 -4.74
C ARG A 66 -9.25 -5.79 -5.47
N ILE A 67 -10.08 -5.63 -6.51
CA ILE A 67 -10.49 -6.73 -7.40
C ILE A 67 -9.45 -6.93 -8.52
N GLY A 68 -8.98 -5.85 -9.15
CA GLY A 68 -8.01 -5.91 -10.25
C GLY A 68 -6.62 -6.42 -9.82
N GLN A 69 -5.90 -7.05 -10.74
CA GLN A 69 -4.51 -7.48 -10.50
C GLN A 69 -3.55 -6.30 -10.58
N ASP A 70 -3.79 -5.36 -11.51
CA ASP A 70 -2.95 -4.19 -11.71
C ASP A 70 -3.17 -3.13 -10.64
N HIS A 71 -2.08 -2.62 -10.08
CA HIS A 71 -2.10 -1.57 -9.07
C HIS A 71 -2.60 -0.23 -9.60
N ALA A 72 -2.29 0.04 -10.87
CA ALA A 72 -2.59 1.31 -11.51
C ALA A 72 -4.05 1.41 -11.97
N ASP A 73 -4.82 0.32 -11.89
CA ASP A 73 -6.22 0.29 -12.31
C ASP A 73 -7.03 1.40 -11.61
N ARG A 74 -7.85 2.09 -12.41
CA ARG A 74 -8.55 3.34 -12.07
C ARG A 74 -9.34 3.25 -10.78
N GLY A 75 -9.81 2.07 -10.36
CA GLY A 75 -10.58 1.93 -9.11
C GLY A 75 -9.80 2.27 -7.84
N ASN A 76 -8.50 1.93 -7.76
CA ASN A 76 -7.72 2.09 -6.52
C ASN A 76 -6.83 3.33 -6.50
N SER A 77 -6.33 3.73 -7.67
CA SER A 77 -5.44 4.87 -7.80
C SER A 77 -6.20 6.20 -7.82
N PHE A 78 -7.52 6.19 -8.12
CA PHE A 78 -8.31 7.42 -8.35
C PHE A 78 -8.26 8.42 -7.19
N PHE A 79 -8.48 8.00 -5.95
CA PHE A 79 -8.43 8.91 -4.81
C PHE A 79 -7.04 9.52 -4.64
N SER A 80 -5.99 8.70 -4.76
CA SER A 80 -4.61 9.18 -4.66
C SER A 80 -4.20 10.06 -5.85
N GLU A 81 -4.75 9.81 -7.03
CA GLU A 81 -4.54 10.63 -8.22
C GLU A 81 -5.18 12.01 -8.06
N ILE A 82 -6.45 12.06 -7.60
CA ILE A 82 -7.14 13.32 -7.29
C ILE A 82 -6.34 14.10 -6.25
N LEU A 83 -5.91 13.44 -5.17
CA LEU A 83 -5.10 14.09 -4.13
C LEU A 83 -3.76 14.60 -4.68
N SER A 84 -3.07 13.80 -5.49
CA SER A 84 -1.80 14.22 -6.12
C SER A 84 -2.00 15.45 -7.00
N ARG A 85 -3.08 15.48 -7.80
CA ARG A 85 -3.41 16.62 -8.67
C ARG A 85 -3.79 17.86 -7.87
N SER A 86 -4.60 17.71 -6.82
CA SER A 86 -4.96 18.82 -5.92
C SER A 86 -3.73 19.41 -5.24
N LEU A 87 -2.80 18.57 -4.77
CA LEU A 87 -1.53 19.02 -4.19
C LEU A 87 -0.67 19.76 -5.23
N ALA A 88 -0.59 19.25 -6.46
CA ALA A 88 0.13 19.91 -7.55
C ALA A 88 -0.47 21.29 -7.88
N LEU A 89 -1.80 21.42 -7.87
CA LEU A 89 -2.48 22.71 -8.03
C LEU A 89 -2.16 23.67 -6.88
N SER A 90 -2.20 23.20 -5.63
CA SER A 90 -1.83 24.03 -4.48
C SER A 90 -0.37 24.52 -4.54
N VAL A 91 0.55 23.69 -5.02
CA VAL A 91 1.95 24.10 -5.27
C VAL A 91 2.03 25.16 -6.37
N SER A 92 1.29 24.99 -7.48
CA SER A 92 1.27 25.96 -8.57
C SER A 92 0.71 27.33 -8.16
N GLN A 93 -0.17 27.35 -7.15
CA GLN A 93 -0.76 28.55 -6.57
C GLN A 93 0.08 29.14 -5.42
N ALA A 94 1.26 28.56 -5.14
CA ALA A 94 2.13 28.91 -4.01
C ALA A 94 1.43 28.82 -2.63
N ALA A 95 0.33 28.06 -2.53
CA ALA A 95 -0.36 27.82 -1.27
C ALA A 95 0.39 26.81 -0.39
N ILE A 96 1.18 25.93 -1.00
CA ILE A 96 2.01 24.92 -0.32
C ILE A 96 3.39 24.86 -1.01
N GLU A 97 4.45 24.74 -0.23
CA GLU A 97 5.82 24.51 -0.72
C GLU A 97 5.95 23.12 -1.35
N LYS A 98 6.60 23.04 -2.52
CA LYS A 98 6.82 21.79 -3.24
C LYS A 98 7.63 20.79 -2.40
N GLU A 99 8.56 21.31 -1.61
CA GLU A 99 9.45 20.58 -0.71
C GLU A 99 8.69 19.81 0.37
N LYS A 100 7.45 20.22 0.71
CA LYS A 100 6.56 19.50 1.64
C LYS A 100 5.77 18.39 0.96
N VAL A 101 5.49 18.53 -0.34
CA VAL A 101 4.66 17.60 -1.11
C VAL A 101 5.49 16.44 -1.69
N ASP A 102 6.65 16.74 -2.27
CA ASP A 102 7.50 15.74 -2.92
C ASP A 102 7.86 14.52 -2.02
N PRO A 103 8.21 14.68 -0.73
CA PRO A 103 8.52 13.55 0.15
C PRO A 103 7.27 12.84 0.67
N TYR A 104 6.08 13.45 0.59
CA TYR A 104 4.85 12.87 1.11
C TYR A 104 4.43 11.65 0.30
N LYS A 105 4.24 10.53 0.99
CA LYS A 105 3.79 9.26 0.43
C LYS A 105 2.75 8.62 1.33
N VAL A 106 1.79 7.97 0.70
CA VAL A 106 0.72 7.27 1.40
C VAL A 106 1.27 6.02 2.10
N HIS A 107 0.83 5.76 3.32
CA HIS A 107 1.30 4.69 4.21
C HIS A 107 0.33 3.49 4.26
N PHE A 108 -0.39 3.22 3.16
CA PHE A 108 -1.20 2.02 3.01
C PHE A 108 -1.02 1.42 1.64
N TYR A 109 -1.38 0.14 1.52
CA TYR A 109 -1.33 -0.62 0.29
C TYR A 109 -2.65 -1.35 0.10
N VAL A 110 -3.26 -1.16 -1.06
CA VAL A 110 -4.54 -1.79 -1.39
C VAL A 110 -4.24 -3.12 -2.10
N ALA A 111 -4.17 -4.21 -1.33
CA ALA A 111 -3.82 -5.52 -1.85
C ALA A 111 -4.95 -6.15 -2.67
N SER A 112 -4.60 -6.85 -3.74
CA SER A 112 -5.55 -7.74 -4.44
C SER A 112 -5.79 -9.00 -3.61
N ARG A 113 -6.93 -9.66 -3.83
CA ARG A 113 -7.24 -10.97 -3.24
C ARG A 113 -6.06 -11.95 -3.27
N ASN A 114 -5.48 -12.20 -4.44
CA ASN A 114 -4.41 -13.18 -4.60
C ASN A 114 -3.19 -12.84 -3.73
N LYS A 115 -2.77 -11.57 -3.75
CA LYS A 115 -1.66 -11.08 -2.91
C LYS A 115 -1.91 -11.23 -1.41
N LEU A 116 -3.16 -11.14 -0.95
CA LEU A 116 -3.53 -11.40 0.44
C LEU A 116 -3.41 -12.90 0.76
N GLU A 117 -4.02 -13.76 -0.07
CA GLU A 117 -4.00 -15.21 0.12
C GLU A 117 -2.57 -15.77 0.06
N ASP A 118 -1.77 -15.31 -0.90
CA ASP A 118 -0.38 -15.70 -1.05
C ASP A 118 0.47 -15.27 0.15
N GLU A 119 0.19 -14.09 0.72
CA GLU A 119 0.91 -13.60 1.89
C GLU A 119 0.57 -14.40 3.15
N VAL A 120 -0.71 -14.69 3.39
CA VAL A 120 -1.14 -15.57 4.50
C VAL A 120 -0.49 -16.95 4.37
N ARG A 121 -0.53 -17.54 3.17
CA ARG A 121 0.09 -18.85 2.91
C ARG A 121 1.60 -18.83 3.13
N ARG A 122 2.26 -17.74 2.72
CA ARG A 122 3.72 -17.59 2.84
C ARG A 122 4.16 -17.40 4.29
N GLU A 123 3.40 -16.64 5.08
CA GLU A 123 3.69 -16.42 6.49
C GLU A 123 3.47 -17.70 7.31
N GLY A 124 2.32 -18.36 7.13
CA GLY A 124 2.07 -19.74 7.57
C GLY A 124 1.48 -19.93 8.97
N SER A 125 1.22 -18.87 9.74
CA SER A 125 0.60 -18.98 11.07
C SER A 125 -0.91 -19.14 11.03
N PHE A 126 -1.54 -18.82 9.89
CA PHE A 126 -2.99 -18.92 9.69
C PHE A 126 -3.35 -19.65 8.41
N GLU A 127 -4.53 -20.27 8.43
CA GLU A 127 -5.22 -20.74 7.23
C GLU A 127 -6.39 -19.81 6.90
N VAL A 128 -6.63 -19.57 5.61
CA VAL A 128 -7.75 -18.74 5.17
C VAL A 128 -9.02 -19.59 5.14
N ASP A 129 -9.89 -19.42 6.15
CA ASP A 129 -11.21 -20.06 6.18
C ASP A 129 -12.17 -19.42 5.16
N LYS A 130 -12.18 -18.08 5.10
CA LYS A 130 -13.05 -17.32 4.20
C LYS A 130 -12.39 -16.01 3.79
N LEU A 131 -12.43 -15.70 2.50
CA LEU A 131 -12.05 -14.39 1.96
C LEU A 131 -13.13 -13.89 1.01
N GLU A 132 -13.71 -12.75 1.37
CA GLU A 132 -14.75 -12.07 0.60
C GLU A 132 -14.34 -10.63 0.29
N MET A 133 -14.59 -10.23 -0.96
CA MET A 133 -14.44 -8.84 -1.39
C MET A 133 -15.81 -8.18 -1.32
N LEU A 134 -16.00 -7.30 -0.33
CA LEU A 134 -17.21 -6.50 -0.19
C LEU A 134 -17.20 -5.37 -1.24
N ARG A 135 -18.36 -5.12 -1.84
CA ARG A 135 -18.58 -4.06 -2.84
C ARG A 135 -19.49 -2.98 -2.29
#